data_AF-A0A6B1GSS5-F1
#
_entry.id   AF-A0A6B1GSS5-F1
#
_cell.length_a   1.000
_cell.length_b   1.000
_cell.length_c   1.000
_cell.angle_alpha   90.00
_cell.angle_beta   90.00
_cell.angle_gamma   90.00
#
_symmetry.space_group_name_H-M   'P 1'
#
loop_
_entity.id
_entity.type
_entity.pdbx_description
1 polymer ?
#
loop_
_entity_poly.entity_id
_entity_poly.type
_entity_poly.pdbx_seq_one_letter_code
_entity_poly.pdbx_strand_id
1 'polypeptide(L)'
;MSAGNGKRPDKTYWRSLEQLQGDSRSADFLHREFPEGGSEAPPELLRDGVSRRSVLAMLGGTASLAGLTGCDIIRRPVEHIVPYVDAPEGMVPGVPLAYATTMPFGSHALGLLVESHEGRPTKVEGNELHPFSQGASSVWAQSSMLDLYDPDRSKSVRFGDEASSWDDFVAAWTEGDLGPAADGTGFAILAEPSSSP
;
A
#
# COMPACT_ATOMS: atom_id res chain seq x y z
N MET A 1 -44.70 -39.35 21.81
CA MET A 1 -43.84 -38.28 21.25
C MET A 1 -43.11 -38.85 20.05
N SER A 2 -43.64 -38.64 18.84
CA SER A 2 -43.07 -39.15 17.59
C SER A 2 -42.46 -37.97 16.85
N ALA A 3 -41.13 -37.96 16.70
CA ALA A 3 -40.41 -37.03 15.85
C ALA A 3 -39.58 -37.88 14.88
N GLY A 4 -40.01 -37.93 13.62
CA GLY A 4 -39.44 -38.78 12.57
C GLY A 4 -39.29 -38.04 11.25
N ASN A 5 -38.32 -37.13 11.22
CA ASN A 5 -37.50 -36.71 10.08
C ASN A 5 -38.15 -36.57 8.68
N GLY A 6 -38.63 -35.37 8.34
CA GLY A 6 -38.99 -35.01 6.97
C GLY A 6 -37.76 -34.89 6.07
N LYS A 7 -37.62 -35.77 5.08
CA LYS A 7 -36.63 -35.66 3.99
C LYS A 7 -36.85 -34.34 3.26
N ARG A 8 -35.85 -33.44 3.28
CA ARG A 8 -35.86 -32.23 2.45
C ARG A 8 -35.78 -32.63 0.97
N PRO A 9 -36.51 -31.96 0.05
CA PRO A 9 -36.42 -32.28 -1.37
C PRO A 9 -35.00 -32.05 -1.88
N ASP A 10 -34.51 -32.99 -2.70
CA ASP A 10 -33.19 -32.92 -3.31
C ASP A 10 -33.12 -31.71 -4.24
N LYS A 11 -32.13 -30.85 -4.03
CA LYS A 11 -32.02 -29.59 -4.78
C LYS A 11 -31.19 -29.84 -6.04
N THR A 12 -31.83 -29.74 -7.20
CA THR A 12 -31.12 -29.78 -8.48
C THR A 12 -30.36 -28.47 -8.69
N TYR A 13 -29.04 -28.55 -8.71
CA TYR A 13 -28.17 -27.41 -9.01
C TYR A 13 -27.73 -27.48 -10.47
N TRP A 14 -28.07 -26.42 -11.22
CA TRP A 14 -27.67 -26.25 -12.61
C TRP A 14 -26.28 -25.61 -12.67
N ARG A 15 -25.39 -26.12 -13.53
CA ARG A 15 -24.03 -25.59 -13.70
C ARG A 15 -23.93 -24.53 -14.79
N SER A 16 -24.87 -24.49 -15.72
CA SER A 16 -24.98 -23.43 -16.73
C SER A 16 -26.43 -23.15 -17.11
N LEU A 17 -26.65 -22.04 -17.81
CA LEU A 17 -27.97 -21.56 -18.19
C LEU A 17 -28.57 -22.43 -19.30
N GLU A 18 -27.72 -22.96 -20.17
CA GLU A 18 -28.06 -23.92 -21.23
C GLU A 18 -28.51 -25.26 -20.65
N GLN A 19 -27.93 -25.68 -19.51
CA GLN A 19 -28.36 -26.88 -18.78
C GLN A 19 -29.78 -26.73 -18.21
N LEU A 20 -30.14 -25.53 -17.72
CA LEU A 20 -31.51 -25.23 -17.25
C LEU A 20 -32.51 -25.26 -18.42
N GLN A 21 -32.09 -24.84 -19.62
CA GLN A 21 -32.94 -24.77 -20.81
C GLN A 21 -33.15 -26.12 -21.52
N GLY A 22 -32.43 -27.17 -21.12
CA GLY A 22 -32.61 -28.53 -21.66
C GLY A 22 -32.07 -28.72 -23.08
N ASP A 23 -31.07 -27.93 -23.48
CA ASP A 23 -30.48 -28.02 -24.82
C ASP A 23 -29.67 -29.33 -25.01
N SER A 24 -29.90 -30.05 -26.11
CA SER A 24 -29.28 -31.36 -26.37
C SER A 24 -27.77 -31.28 -26.53
N ARG A 25 -27.26 -30.15 -27.03
CA ARG A 25 -25.81 -29.87 -27.15
C ARG A 25 -25.10 -29.83 -25.80
N SER A 26 -25.80 -29.40 -24.75
CA SER A 26 -25.26 -29.34 -23.39
C SER A 26 -25.19 -30.71 -22.72
N ALA A 27 -26.12 -31.62 -23.08
CA ALA A 27 -26.11 -33.00 -22.59
C ALA A 27 -24.89 -33.78 -23.13
N ASP A 28 -24.59 -33.65 -24.43
CA ASP A 28 -23.40 -34.27 -25.03
C ASP A 28 -22.09 -33.74 -24.43
N PHE A 29 -22.05 -32.46 -24.07
CA PHE A 29 -20.89 -31.84 -23.42
C PHE A 29 -20.69 -32.35 -21.99
N LEU A 30 -21.76 -32.69 -21.27
CA LEU A 30 -21.68 -33.26 -19.91
C LEU A 30 -21.18 -34.72 -19.90
N HIS A 31 -21.47 -35.48 -20.95
CA HIS A 31 -21.04 -36.87 -21.06
C HIS A 31 -19.62 -37.05 -21.59
N ARG A 32 -18.99 -35.97 -22.09
CA ARG A 32 -17.65 -36.03 -22.68
C ARG A 32 -16.61 -35.41 -21.75
N GLU A 33 -15.59 -36.19 -21.37
CA GLU A 33 -14.49 -35.69 -20.51
C GLU A 33 -13.61 -34.63 -21.20
N PHE A 34 -13.55 -34.59 -22.55
CA PHE A 34 -12.75 -33.62 -23.31
C PHE A 34 -13.50 -33.10 -24.57
N PRO A 35 -13.39 -31.81 -24.95
CA PRO A 35 -13.96 -31.27 -26.19
C PRO A 35 -13.45 -31.99 -27.45
N GLU A 36 -14.18 -31.95 -28.57
CA GLU A 36 -13.64 -32.43 -29.86
C GLU A 36 -12.37 -31.67 -30.21
N GLY A 37 -11.29 -32.40 -30.52
CA GLY A 37 -9.95 -31.84 -30.72
C GLY A 37 -9.14 -31.58 -29.44
N GLY A 38 -9.69 -31.82 -28.25
CA GLY A 38 -8.99 -31.68 -26.96
C GLY A 38 -8.11 -32.89 -26.58
N SER A 39 -8.44 -34.07 -27.10
CA SER A 39 -7.71 -35.33 -26.89
C SER A 39 -6.97 -35.83 -28.13
N GLU A 40 -7.14 -35.16 -29.27
CA GLU A 40 -6.45 -35.50 -30.51
C GLU A 40 -5.11 -34.76 -30.55
N ALA A 41 -4.03 -35.51 -30.36
CA ALA A 41 -2.71 -34.98 -30.63
C ALA A 41 -2.64 -34.46 -32.07
N PRO A 42 -1.93 -33.35 -32.36
CA PRO A 42 -1.76 -32.82 -33.70
C PRO A 42 -1.45 -33.95 -34.72
N PRO A 43 -1.98 -33.90 -35.95
CA PRO A 43 -1.83 -34.99 -36.93
C PRO A 43 -0.37 -35.35 -37.25
N GLU A 44 0.58 -34.44 -36.99
CA GLU A 44 2.02 -34.68 -37.06
C GLU A 44 2.54 -35.62 -35.95
N LEU A 45 1.95 -35.58 -34.75
CA LEU A 45 2.27 -36.44 -33.61
C LEU A 45 1.61 -37.83 -33.68
N LEU A 46 0.55 -37.97 -34.49
CA LEU A 46 -0.19 -39.22 -34.69
C LEU A 46 0.46 -40.15 -35.73
N ARG A 47 1.28 -39.64 -36.66
CA ARG A 47 1.86 -40.44 -37.77
C ARG A 47 3.06 -41.31 -37.38
N ASP A 48 3.95 -40.80 -36.53
CA ASP A 48 5.15 -41.53 -36.09
C ASP A 48 5.14 -41.94 -34.61
N GLY A 49 4.04 -41.64 -33.90
CA GLY A 49 3.94 -41.88 -32.46
C GLY A 49 4.88 -40.97 -31.67
N VAL A 50 4.43 -40.59 -30.47
CA VAL A 50 5.26 -39.78 -29.58
C VAL A 50 6.39 -40.65 -29.02
N SER A 51 7.59 -40.56 -29.61
CA SER A 51 8.74 -41.29 -29.11
C SER A 51 9.15 -40.78 -27.72
N ARG A 52 9.61 -41.67 -26.83
CA ARG A 52 10.16 -41.28 -25.51
C ARG A 52 11.25 -40.21 -25.64
N ARG A 53 12.03 -40.26 -26.73
CA ARG A 53 13.08 -39.28 -27.03
C ARG A 53 12.50 -37.92 -27.37
N SER A 54 11.41 -37.85 -28.12
CA SER A 54 10.74 -36.59 -28.47
C SER A 54 10.15 -35.91 -27.23
N VAL A 55 9.55 -36.69 -26.32
CA VAL A 55 9.04 -36.17 -25.03
C VAL A 55 10.19 -35.66 -24.15
N LEU A 56 11.26 -36.44 -24.00
CA LEU A 56 12.42 -36.03 -23.22
C LEU A 56 13.15 -34.83 -23.85
N ALA A 57 13.16 -34.71 -25.18
CA ALA A 57 13.72 -33.56 -25.88
C ALA A 57 12.88 -32.30 -25.66
N MET A 58 11.55 -32.39 -25.71
CA MET A 58 10.66 -31.27 -25.38
C MET A 58 10.78 -30.85 -23.92
N LEU A 59 10.74 -31.80 -22.97
CA LEU A 59 10.92 -31.54 -21.54
C LEU A 59 12.31 -30.97 -21.22
N GLY A 60 13.36 -31.49 -21.86
CA GLY A 60 14.71 -30.95 -21.74
C GLY A 60 14.85 -29.56 -22.33
N GLY A 61 14.17 -29.29 -23.46
CA GLY A 61 14.10 -27.98 -24.10
C GLY A 61 13.39 -26.93 -23.25
N THR A 62 12.26 -27.29 -22.62
CA THR A 62 11.54 -26.37 -21.73
C THR A 62 12.27 -26.14 -20.42
N ALA A 63 12.88 -27.19 -19.83
CA ALA A 63 13.68 -27.07 -18.61
C ALA A 63 14.94 -26.23 -18.81
N SER A 64 15.62 -26.35 -19.96
CA SER A 64 16.78 -25.53 -20.28
C SER A 64 16.41 -24.07 -20.55
N LEU A 65 15.31 -23.78 -21.24
CA LEU A 65 14.83 -22.42 -21.45
C LEU A 65 14.45 -21.74 -20.12
N ALA A 66 13.76 -22.46 -19.24
CA ALA A 66 13.41 -21.98 -17.89
C ALA A 66 14.63 -21.84 -16.97
N GLY A 67 15.63 -22.72 -17.11
CA GLY A 67 16.88 -22.63 -16.37
C GLY A 67 17.75 -21.44 -16.77
N LEU A 68 17.80 -21.09 -18.05
CA LEU A 68 18.60 -19.96 -18.56
C LEU A 68 17.99 -18.60 -18.21
N THR A 69 16.66 -18.47 -18.23
CA THR A 69 15.97 -17.23 -17.81
C THR A 69 15.84 -17.12 -16.28
N GLY A 70 15.93 -18.24 -15.55
CA GLY A 70 15.91 -18.26 -14.09
C GLY A 70 17.14 -17.64 -13.42
N CYS A 71 18.31 -17.63 -14.09
CA CYS A 71 19.54 -17.10 -13.49
C CYS A 71 19.51 -15.59 -13.20
N ASP A 72 18.77 -14.80 -14.00
CA ASP A 72 18.62 -13.36 -13.74
C ASP A 72 17.48 -13.06 -12.75
N ILE A 73 16.49 -13.94 -12.59
CA ILE A 73 15.46 -13.85 -11.53
C ILE A 73 16.06 -14.17 -10.14
N ILE A 74 17.13 -14.98 -10.08
CA ILE A 74 17.83 -15.33 -8.82
C ILE A 74 18.82 -14.24 -8.38
N ARG A 75 19.22 -13.33 -9.28
CA ARG A 75 20.09 -12.21 -8.92
C ARG A 75 19.28 -11.15 -8.20
N ARG A 76 19.34 -11.18 -6.87
CA ARG A 76 18.85 -10.09 -6.03
C ARG A 76 19.46 -8.78 -6.55
N PRO A 77 18.65 -7.72 -6.73
CA PRO A 77 19.19 -6.43 -7.10
C PRO A 77 20.25 -6.03 -6.09
N VAL A 78 21.33 -5.41 -6.56
CA VAL A 78 22.37 -4.90 -5.68
C VAL A 78 21.77 -3.77 -4.84
N GLU A 79 21.63 -4.00 -3.54
CA GLU A 79 21.21 -2.98 -2.59
C GLU A 79 22.41 -2.15 -2.16
N HIS A 80 22.28 -0.83 -2.20
CA HIS A 80 23.32 0.08 -1.79
C HIS A 80 23.09 0.53 -0.34
N ILE A 81 24.12 0.43 0.49
CA ILE A 81 24.13 0.96 1.85
C ILE A 81 24.86 2.30 1.83
N VAL A 82 24.14 3.38 2.12
CA VAL A 82 24.70 4.74 2.13
C VAL A 82 24.94 5.17 3.57
N PRO A 83 26.20 5.28 4.03
CA PRO A 83 26.50 5.77 5.37
C PRO A 83 26.35 7.29 5.49
N TYR A 84 26.29 7.79 6.72
CA TYR A 84 26.38 9.21 7.00
C TYR A 84 27.71 9.79 6.52
N VAL A 85 27.67 10.96 5.89
CA VAL A 85 28.87 11.75 5.58
C VAL A 85 29.44 12.31 6.87
N ASP A 86 28.59 13.00 7.65
CA ASP A 86 28.87 13.47 9.00
C ASP A 86 27.83 12.88 9.94
N ALA A 87 28.26 11.97 10.82
CA ALA A 87 27.36 11.31 11.76
C ALA A 87 27.07 12.23 12.96
N PRO A 88 25.80 12.50 13.30
CA PRO A 88 25.46 13.30 14.45
C PRO A 88 25.80 12.57 15.76
N GLU A 89 26.24 13.32 16.76
CA GLU A 89 26.54 12.77 18.08
C GLU A 89 25.28 12.20 18.75
N GLY A 90 25.39 11.03 19.37
CA GLY A 90 24.28 10.38 20.08
C GLY A 90 23.31 9.58 19.21
N MET A 91 23.51 9.52 17.89
CA MET A 91 22.73 8.66 16.99
C MET A 91 23.53 7.43 16.58
N VAL A 92 23.01 6.24 16.89
CA VAL A 92 23.59 4.97 16.45
C VAL A 92 22.67 4.36 15.38
N PRO A 93 23.14 4.16 14.14
CA PRO A 93 22.34 3.52 13.09
C PRO A 93 21.76 2.17 13.56
N GLY A 94 20.47 1.96 13.33
CA GLY A 94 19.75 0.76 13.76
C GLY A 94 19.22 0.77 15.20
N VAL A 95 19.59 1.74 16.05
CA VAL A 95 19.01 1.91 17.39
C VAL A 95 18.00 3.06 17.36
N PRO A 96 16.71 2.81 17.64
CA PRO A 96 15.72 3.88 17.69
C PRO A 96 15.97 4.83 18.86
N LEU A 97 15.68 6.11 18.64
CA LEU A 97 15.70 7.15 19.67
C LEU A 97 14.27 7.62 19.94
N ALA A 98 13.93 7.78 21.21
CA ALA A 98 12.63 8.29 21.63
C ALA A 98 12.72 9.79 21.95
N TYR A 99 11.88 10.60 21.31
CA TYR A 99 11.81 12.04 21.52
C TYR A 99 10.50 12.42 22.19
N ALA A 100 10.57 13.18 23.28
CA ALA A 100 9.40 13.74 23.93
C ALA A 100 8.90 14.96 23.14
N THR A 101 7.65 14.91 22.68
CA THR A 101 7.02 15.97 21.89
C THR A 101 5.57 16.16 22.31
N THR A 102 4.89 17.15 21.73
CA THR A 102 3.47 17.40 21.95
C THR A 102 2.76 17.64 20.64
N MET A 103 1.54 17.11 20.48
CA MET A 103 0.69 17.37 19.32
C MET A 103 -0.48 18.26 19.74
N PRO A 104 -0.73 19.41 19.06
CA PRO A 104 -1.92 20.20 19.30
C PRO A 104 -3.16 19.41 18.86
N PHE A 105 -4.19 19.41 19.70
CA PHE A 105 -5.47 18.76 19.43
C PHE A 105 -6.61 19.60 20.01
N GLY A 106 -7.28 20.36 19.13
CA GLY A 106 -8.23 21.39 19.54
C GLY A 106 -7.55 22.43 20.41
N SER A 107 -8.16 22.78 21.55
CA SER A 107 -7.60 23.75 22.50
C SER A 107 -6.55 23.17 23.47
N HIS A 108 -6.14 21.91 23.33
CA HIS A 108 -5.19 21.24 24.24
C HIS A 108 -4.01 20.64 23.47
N ALA A 109 -2.96 20.26 24.20
CA ALA A 109 -1.81 19.54 23.66
C ALA A 109 -1.73 18.13 24.25
N LEU A 110 -1.60 17.12 23.37
CA LEU A 110 -1.34 15.75 23.75
C LEU A 110 0.17 15.55 23.95
N GLY A 111 0.59 15.05 25.11
CA GLY A 111 1.99 14.68 25.35
C GLY A 111 2.32 13.34 24.71
N LEU A 112 3.34 13.32 23.87
CA LEU A 112 3.70 12.15 23.07
C LEU A 112 5.17 11.82 23.22
N LEU A 113 5.49 10.55 23.02
CA LEU A 113 6.83 10.03 22.90
C LEU A 113 6.95 9.41 21.51
N VAL A 114 7.82 9.95 20.67
CA VAL A 114 7.96 9.54 19.28
C VAL A 114 9.26 8.78 19.10
N GLU A 115 9.14 7.55 18.63
CA GLU A 115 10.26 6.74 18.19
C GLU A 115 10.73 7.21 16.82
N SER A 116 12.03 7.49 16.71
CA SER A 116 12.68 7.96 15.50
C SER A 116 13.86 7.06 15.17
N HIS A 117 13.86 6.50 13.96
CA HIS A 117 15.02 5.82 13.41
C HIS A 117 15.75 6.80 12.51
N GLU A 118 17.00 7.11 12.84
CA GLU A 118 17.86 7.89 11.94
C GLU A 118 17.28 9.27 11.56
N GLY A 119 16.49 9.86 12.45
CA GLY A 119 15.81 11.15 12.23
C GLY A 119 14.42 11.04 11.58
N ARG A 120 13.96 9.84 11.22
CA ARG A 120 12.62 9.58 10.68
C ARG A 120 11.70 9.04 11.77
N PRO A 121 10.64 9.79 12.18
CA PRO A 121 9.61 9.27 13.06
C PRO A 121 8.97 7.99 12.50
N THR A 122 8.84 6.93 13.29
CA THR A 122 8.22 5.66 12.84
C THR A 122 7.08 5.20 13.73
N LYS A 123 7.10 5.54 15.02
CA LYS A 123 6.02 5.24 15.96
C LYS A 123 5.74 6.39 16.92
N VAL A 124 4.47 6.66 17.17
CA VAL A 124 4.02 7.59 18.20
C VAL A 124 3.49 6.77 19.36
N GLU A 125 3.82 7.13 20.58
CA GLU A 125 3.22 6.62 21.82
C GLU A 125 2.89 7.77 22.76
N GLY A 126 2.11 7.48 23.81
CA GLY A 126 1.84 8.47 24.84
C GLY A 126 3.05 8.70 25.73
N ASN A 127 3.29 9.93 26.17
CA ASN A 127 4.31 10.18 27.18
C ASN A 127 3.74 9.84 28.57
N GLU A 128 4.43 8.96 29.33
CA GLU A 128 4.07 8.57 30.70
C GLU A 128 4.16 9.74 31.69
N LEU A 129 5.11 10.65 31.49
CA LEU A 129 5.35 11.79 32.36
C LEU A 129 4.37 12.95 32.14
N HIS A 130 3.61 12.90 31.04
CA HIS A 130 2.66 13.96 30.71
C HIS A 130 1.26 13.65 31.26
N PRO A 131 0.63 14.59 32.00
CA PRO A 131 -0.55 14.32 32.81
C PRO A 131 -1.77 13.88 32.02
N PHE A 132 -1.86 14.29 30.74
CA PHE A 132 -2.99 13.95 29.89
C PHE A 132 -2.86 12.57 29.21
N SER A 133 -1.66 12.21 28.78
CA SER A 133 -1.41 10.99 28.01
C SER A 133 -1.14 9.79 28.91
N GLN A 134 -0.38 9.97 29.99
CA GLN A 134 -0.03 8.92 30.96
C GLN A 134 0.40 7.59 30.29
N GLY A 135 1.15 7.69 29.19
CA GLY A 135 1.63 6.53 28.43
C GLY A 135 0.71 6.05 27.30
N ALA A 136 -0.53 6.52 27.23
CA ALA A 136 -1.49 6.14 26.19
C ALA A 136 -1.49 7.12 25.01
N SER A 137 -1.62 6.58 23.80
CA SER A 137 -1.82 7.34 22.56
C SER A 137 -3.28 7.27 22.08
N SER A 138 -3.79 8.35 21.50
CA SER A 138 -5.09 8.37 20.83
C SER A 138 -4.99 7.86 19.38
N VAL A 139 -6.13 7.52 18.76
CA VAL A 139 -6.17 7.12 17.34
C VAL A 139 -5.64 8.23 16.44
N TRP A 140 -5.94 9.50 16.75
CA TRP A 140 -5.44 10.66 16.01
C TRP A 140 -3.92 10.82 16.12
N ALA A 141 -3.36 10.63 17.31
CA ALA A 141 -1.91 10.68 17.52
C ALA A 141 -1.18 9.54 16.80
N GLN A 142 -1.80 8.36 16.69
CA GLN A 142 -1.24 7.28 15.87
C GLN A 142 -1.33 7.58 14.38
N SER A 143 -2.45 8.15 13.92
CA SER A 143 -2.66 8.46 12.50
C SER A 143 -1.83 9.64 12.00
N SER A 144 -1.34 10.52 12.87
CA SER A 144 -0.52 11.67 12.46
C SER A 144 0.77 11.26 11.75
N MET A 145 1.25 10.02 11.95
CA MET A 145 2.32 9.42 11.16
C MET A 145 1.99 9.39 9.67
N LEU A 146 0.76 9.00 9.32
CA LEU A 146 0.32 8.90 7.94
C LEU A 146 0.17 10.28 7.31
N ASP A 147 -0.32 11.26 8.09
CA ASP A 147 -0.40 12.66 7.64
C ASP A 147 0.98 13.26 7.35
N LEU A 148 1.98 12.96 8.20
CA LEU A 148 3.36 13.42 7.99
C LEU A 148 3.99 12.81 6.72
N TYR A 149 3.71 11.54 6.44
CA TYR A 149 4.24 10.80 5.29
C TYR A 149 3.29 10.72 4.09
N ASP A 150 2.25 11.56 4.05
CA ASP A 150 1.30 11.59 2.95
C ASP A 150 1.98 12.11 1.66
N PRO A 151 2.00 11.32 0.56
CA PRO A 151 2.56 11.76 -0.72
C PRO A 151 1.83 12.95 -1.35
N ASP A 152 0.57 13.21 -0.99
CA ASP A 152 -0.25 14.31 -1.49
C ASP A 152 -0.08 15.61 -0.68
N ARG A 153 0.70 15.56 0.41
CA ARG A 153 1.06 16.74 1.20
C ARG A 153 1.73 17.80 0.33
N SER A 154 1.43 19.07 0.59
CA SER A 154 2.01 20.19 -0.17
C SER A 154 3.55 20.16 -0.12
N LYS A 155 4.18 20.08 -1.30
CA LYS A 155 5.65 19.95 -1.45
C LYS A 155 6.33 21.29 -1.74
N SER A 156 5.58 22.28 -2.18
CA SER A 156 6.09 23.59 -2.54
C SER A 156 5.07 24.68 -2.22
N VAL A 157 5.57 25.91 -2.09
CA VAL A 157 4.72 27.10 -2.00
C VAL A 157 3.98 27.28 -3.32
N ARG A 158 2.74 27.78 -3.26
CA ARG A 158 1.91 28.03 -4.45
C ARG A 158 1.30 29.42 -4.36
N PHE A 159 1.19 30.09 -5.50
CA PHE A 159 0.45 31.34 -5.66
C PHE A 159 -0.63 31.11 -6.71
N GLY A 160 -1.90 31.07 -6.26
CA GLY A 160 -2.98 30.53 -7.09
C GLY A 160 -2.74 29.06 -7.45
N ASP A 161 -2.81 28.74 -8.74
CA ASP A 161 -2.62 27.39 -9.26
C ASP A 161 -1.17 27.08 -9.70
N GLU A 162 -0.25 28.03 -9.53
CA GLU A 162 1.14 27.91 -9.96
C GLU A 162 2.09 27.65 -8.78
N ALA A 163 3.17 26.91 -9.04
CA ALA A 163 4.23 26.71 -8.07
C ALA A 163 5.05 28.00 -7.92
N SER A 164 5.40 28.33 -6.67
CA SER A 164 6.17 29.52 -6.31
C SER A 164 7.25 29.16 -5.27
N SER A 165 8.09 30.12 -4.90
CA SER A 165 9.14 29.95 -3.91
C SER A 165 8.76 30.58 -2.57
N TRP A 166 9.46 30.16 -1.51
CA TRP A 166 9.33 30.79 -0.19
C TRP A 166 9.79 32.25 -0.21
N ASP A 167 10.85 32.55 -0.95
CA ASP A 167 11.40 33.90 -1.05
C ASP A 167 10.43 34.86 -1.76
N ASP A 168 9.76 34.40 -2.82
CA ASP A 168 8.71 35.17 -3.51
C ASP A 168 7.53 35.45 -2.57
N PHE A 169 7.12 34.46 -1.76
CA PHE A 169 6.09 34.66 -0.74
C PHE A 169 6.52 35.72 0.29
N VAL A 170 7.75 35.63 0.81
CA VAL A 170 8.26 36.60 1.79
C VAL A 170 8.28 38.00 1.18
N ALA A 171 8.79 38.16 -0.04
CA ALA A 171 8.80 39.44 -0.74
C ALA A 171 7.38 39.99 -0.95
N ALA A 172 6.44 39.15 -1.40
CA ALA A 172 5.05 39.53 -1.59
C ALA A 172 4.34 39.88 -0.27
N TRP A 173 4.75 39.26 0.84
CA TRP A 173 4.22 39.53 2.18
C TRP A 173 4.78 40.82 2.78
N THR A 174 6.08 41.09 2.64
CA THR A 174 6.73 42.24 3.29
C THR A 174 6.70 43.51 2.45
N GLU A 175 6.81 43.39 1.14
CA GLU A 175 6.92 44.52 0.19
C GLU A 175 5.73 44.61 -0.76
N GLY A 176 4.97 43.53 -0.91
CA GLY A 176 3.81 43.46 -1.79
C GLY A 176 2.47 43.74 -1.10
N ASP A 177 1.40 43.45 -1.84
CA ASP A 177 0.02 43.75 -1.42
C ASP A 177 -0.63 42.65 -0.58
N LEU A 178 0.08 41.57 -0.25
CA LEU A 178 -0.46 40.46 0.56
C LEU A 178 -0.37 40.72 2.06
N GLY A 179 0.59 41.53 2.50
CA GLY A 179 0.77 41.89 3.90
C GLY A 179 -0.30 42.85 4.42
N PRO A 180 -0.49 42.95 5.75
CA PRO A 180 -1.39 43.93 6.32
C PRO A 180 -0.92 45.36 6.04
N ALA A 181 -1.86 46.28 5.77
CA ALA A 181 -1.59 47.71 5.81
C ALA A 181 -1.06 48.11 7.20
N ALA A 182 -0.32 49.22 7.29
CA ALA A 182 0.28 49.68 8.54
C ALA A 182 -0.74 49.94 9.67
N ASP A 183 -1.99 50.22 9.31
CA ASP A 183 -3.10 50.42 10.24
C ASP A 183 -3.93 49.14 10.49
N GLY A 184 -3.56 48.02 9.87
CA GLY A 184 -4.23 46.72 9.99
C GLY A 184 -5.57 46.64 9.27
N THR A 185 -5.94 47.65 8.47
CA THR A 185 -7.22 47.66 7.78
C THR A 185 -7.28 46.58 6.68
N GLY A 186 -8.41 45.89 6.59
CA GLY A 186 -8.63 44.84 5.57
C GLY A 186 -7.93 43.50 5.84
N PHE A 187 -7.24 43.35 6.97
CA PHE A 187 -6.52 42.12 7.32
C PHE A 187 -7.22 41.35 8.44
N ALA A 188 -7.38 40.04 8.25
CA ALA A 188 -7.87 39.13 9.27
C ALA A 188 -7.10 37.81 9.19
N ILE A 189 -6.78 37.25 10.36
CA ILE A 189 -6.17 35.92 10.47
C ILE A 189 -7.26 34.95 10.89
N LEU A 190 -7.51 33.94 10.07
CA LEU A 190 -8.26 32.76 10.46
C LEU A 190 -7.27 31.68 10.86
N ALA A 191 -7.15 31.44 12.16
CA ALA A 191 -6.28 30.40 12.72
C ALA A 191 -7.12 29.36 13.45
N GLU A 192 -6.58 28.14 13.55
CA GLU A 192 -7.13 27.13 14.44
C GLU A 192 -7.00 27.58 15.90
N PRO A 193 -7.90 27.13 16.79
CA PRO A 193 -7.76 27.38 18.22
C PRO A 193 -6.41 26.86 18.72
N SER A 194 -5.58 27.74 19.26
CA SER A 194 -4.28 27.40 19.82
C SER A 194 -4.25 27.73 21.32
N SER A 195 -3.64 26.84 22.10
CA SER A 195 -3.30 27.07 23.51
C SER A 195 -1.80 27.33 23.72
N SER A 196 -1.05 27.55 22.65
CA SER A 196 0.32 28.06 22.74
C SER A 196 0.28 29.49 23.27
N PRO A 197 1.11 29.84 24.28
CA PRO A 197 1.27 31.21 24.75
C PRO A 197 1.91 32.12 23.70
#